data_AF-Q4TIP7-F1
#
_entry.id   AF-Q4TIP7-F1
#
_cell.length_a   1.000
_cell.length_b   1.000
_cell.length_c   1.000
_cell.angle_alpha   90.00
_cell.angle_beta   90.00
_cell.angle_gamma   90.00
#
_symmetry.space_group_name_H-M   'P 1'
#
loop_
_entity.id
_entity.type
_entity.pdbx_description
1 polymer ?
#
loop_
_entity_poly.entity_id
_entity_poly.type
_entity_poly.pdbx_seq_one_letter_code
_entity_poly.pdbx_strand_id
1 'polypeptide(L)'
;RDALLTTSVNCVTSFFSGFVIFSVLGYMANKHQVSIEDVATEGAGLVFIIYPEAIATLPGSTFWAILFFIMLLTLGIDSAVS
;
A
#
# COMPACT_ATOMS: atom_id res chain seq x y z
N ARG A 1 -7.67 -6.03 -28.88
CA ARG A 1 -7.31 -4.60 -28.74
C ARG A 1 -7.48 -4.16 -27.29
N ASP A 2 -8.64 -4.46 -26.69
CA ASP A 2 -8.92 -4.16 -25.28
C ASP A 2 -7.97 -4.89 -24.32
N ALA A 3 -7.67 -6.17 -24.58
CA ALA A 3 -6.70 -6.92 -23.77
C ALA A 3 -5.29 -6.30 -23.74
N LEU A 4 -4.78 -5.78 -24.86
CA LEU A 4 -3.46 -5.11 -24.92
C LEU A 4 -3.47 -3.77 -24.20
N LEU A 5 -4.58 -3.04 -24.27
CA LEU A 5 -4.76 -1.76 -23.59
C LEU A 5 -4.82 -1.98 -22.07
N THR A 6 -5.65 -2.93 -21.61
CA THR A 6 -5.79 -3.25 -20.19
C THR A 6 -4.47 -3.73 -19.57
N THR A 7 -3.72 -4.62 -20.24
CA THR A 7 -2.43 -5.08 -19.72
C THR A 7 -1.37 -3.98 -19.72
N SER A 8 -1.34 -3.13 -20.75
CA SER A 8 -0.40 -2.00 -20.80
C SER A 8 -0.66 -0.98 -19.69
N VAL A 9 -1.93 -0.61 -19.49
CA VAL A 9 -2.33 0.30 -18.41
C VAL A 9 -2.02 -0.31 -17.05
N ASN A 10 -2.29 -1.60 -16.85
CA ASN A 10 -1.94 -2.31 -15.63
C ASN A 10 -0.42 -2.24 -15.38
N CYS A 11 0.41 -2.60 -16.35
CA CYS A 11 1.86 -2.60 -16.19
C CYS A 11 2.41 -1.20 -15.87
N VAL A 12 1.95 -0.16 -16.56
CA VAL A 12 2.37 1.23 -16.30
C VAL A 12 1.93 1.66 -14.90
N THR A 13 0.71 1.33 -14.51
CA THR A 13 0.18 1.65 -13.17
C THR A 13 0.96 0.94 -12.08
N SER A 14 1.26 -0.36 -12.24
CA SER A 14 2.08 -1.14 -11.31
C SER A 14 3.51 -0.63 -11.21
N PHE A 15 4.11 -0.22 -12.33
CA PHE A 15 5.44 0.36 -12.35
C PHE A 15 5.47 1.71 -11.61
N PHE A 16 4.47 2.57 -11.87
CA PHE A 16 4.35 3.86 -11.20
C PHE A 16 4.06 3.73 -9.72
N SER A 17 3.17 2.80 -9.32
CA SER A 17 2.87 2.52 -7.91
C SER A 17 4.10 2.02 -7.16
N GLY A 18 5.00 1.29 -7.83
CA GLY A 18 6.31 0.93 -7.29
C GLY A 18 7.08 2.16 -6.77
N PHE A 19 7.22 3.22 -7.58
CA PHE A 19 7.89 4.44 -7.13
C PHE A 19 7.18 5.12 -5.96
N VAL A 20 5.84 5.17 -5.98
CA VAL A 20 5.06 5.74 -4.88
C VAL A 20 5.31 4.98 -3.58
N ILE A 21 5.19 3.65 -3.60
CA ILE A 21 5.43 2.80 -2.42
C ILE A 21 6.87 2.93 -1.93
N PHE A 22 7.86 2.81 -2.80
CA PHE A 22 9.27 2.93 -2.40
C PHE A 22 9.62 4.33 -1.89
N SER A 23 8.99 5.40 -2.38
CA SER A 23 9.19 6.75 -1.85
C SER A 23 8.67 6.91 -0.41
N VAL A 24 7.49 6.34 -0.11
CA VAL A 24 6.90 6.33 1.23
C VAL A 24 7.73 5.47 2.18
N LEU A 25 8.15 4.27 1.74
CA LEU A 25 9.04 3.41 2.52
C LEU A 25 10.39 4.08 2.79
N GLY A 26 10.99 4.74 1.80
CA GLY A 26 12.24 5.47 1.97
C GLY A 26 12.13 6.64 2.94
N TYR A 27 11.00 7.36 2.91
CA TYR A 27 10.69 8.40 3.89
C TYR A 27 10.57 7.83 5.31
N MET A 28 9.88 6.70 5.46
CA MET A 28 9.72 6.00 6.74
C MET A 28 11.05 5.48 7.30
N ALA A 29 11.88 4.86 6.46
CA ALA A 29 13.22 4.39 6.83
C ALA A 29 14.11 5.56 7.30
N ASN A 30 14.08 6.69 6.59
CA ASN A 30 14.83 7.88 6.97
C ASN A 30 14.34 8.49 8.29
N LYS A 31 13.02 8.58 8.50
CA LYS A 31 12.41 9.11 9.72
C LYS A 31 12.74 8.27 10.95
N HIS A 32 12.73 6.94 10.82
CA HIS A 32 12.98 6.01 11.92
C HIS A 32 14.46 5.62 12.08
N GLN A 33 15.33 6.06 11.18
CA GLN A 33 16.77 5.72 11.17
C GLN A 33 17.00 4.19 11.13
N VAL A 34 16.14 3.48 10.41
CA VAL A 34 16.19 2.02 10.23
C VAL A 34 16.47 1.67 8.77
N SER A 35 16.85 0.42 8.51
CA SER A 35 17.08 -0.05 7.15
C SER A 35 15.77 -0.18 6.37
N ILE A 36 15.81 -0.08 5.04
CA ILE A 36 14.62 -0.21 4.19
C ILE A 36 13.95 -1.59 4.33
N GLU A 37 14.74 -2.62 4.64
CA GLU A 37 14.30 -3.99 4.93
C GLU A 37 13.41 -4.10 6.18
N ASP A 38 13.61 -3.22 7.17
CA ASP A 38 12.81 -3.22 8.39
C ASP A 38 11.41 -2.60 8.17
N VAL A 39 11.29 -1.68 7.21
CA VAL A 39 10.01 -1.03 6.85
C VAL A 39 9.30 -1.72 5.69
N ALA A 40 10.04 -2.40 4.81
CA ALA A 40 9.52 -3.19 3.69
C ALA A 40 9.20 -4.64 4.12
N THR A 41 8.58 -4.80 5.29
CA THR A 41 8.15 -6.11 5.78
C THR A 41 7.00 -6.67 4.94
N GLU A 42 6.88 -7.99 4.84
CA GLU A 42 5.75 -8.64 4.18
C GLU A 42 4.68 -9.08 5.19
N GLY A 43 3.43 -9.16 4.74
CA GLY A 43 2.33 -9.72 5.53
C GLY A 43 1.66 -8.72 6.49
N ALA A 44 1.11 -9.25 7.60
CA ALA A 44 0.21 -8.51 8.50
C ALA A 44 0.88 -7.28 9.14
N GLY A 45 2.18 -7.34 9.44
CA GLY A 45 2.93 -6.21 10.01
C GLY A 45 2.94 -4.98 9.10
N LEU A 46 3.11 -5.18 7.80
CA LEU A 46 3.07 -4.10 6.82
C LEU A 46 1.68 -3.44 6.79
N VAL A 47 0.63 -4.27 6.76
CA VAL A 47 -0.77 -3.85 6.65
C VAL A 47 -1.30 -3.16 7.89
N PHE A 48 -0.91 -3.58 9.09
CA PHE A 48 -1.47 -3.06 10.34
C PHE A 48 -0.57 -2.07 11.08
N ILE A 49 0.69 -1.90 10.66
CA ILE A 49 1.64 -0.99 11.30
C ILE A 49 2.13 0.06 10.30
N ILE A 50 2.77 -0.37 9.21
CA ILE A 50 3.45 0.54 8.27
C ILE A 50 2.45 1.34 7.43
N TYR A 51 1.43 0.70 6.84
CA TYR A 51 0.44 1.40 6.01
C TYR A 51 -0.40 2.43 6.78
N PRO A 52 -0.94 2.14 7.99
CA PRO A 52 -1.65 3.14 8.79
C PRO A 52 -0.76 4.31 9.18
N GLU A 53 0.51 4.06 9.51
CA GLU A 53 1.46 5.12 9.83
C GLU A 53 1.74 6.01 8.62
N ALA A 54 1.93 5.43 7.44
CA ALA A 54 2.07 6.20 6.20
C ALA A 54 0.81 7.01 5.89
N ILE A 55 -0.38 6.40 5.99
CA ILE A 55 -1.67 7.08 5.76
C ILE A 55 -1.86 8.25 6.73
N ALA A 56 -1.39 8.14 7.98
CA ALA A 56 -1.45 9.22 8.96
C ALA A 56 -0.67 10.47 8.54
N THR A 57 0.31 10.34 7.63
CA THR A 57 1.09 11.48 7.10
C THR A 57 0.40 12.22 5.96
N LEU A 58 -0.67 11.67 5.39
CA LEU A 58 -1.42 12.30 4.29
C LEU A 58 -2.41 13.34 4.80
N PRO A 59 -2.63 14.45 4.06
CA PRO A 59 -3.71 15.39 4.37
C PRO A 59 -5.08 14.68 4.21
N GLY A 60 -5.94 14.80 5.23
CA GLY A 60 -7.21 14.06 5.26
C GLY A 60 -7.06 12.58 5.61
N SER A 61 -6.01 12.20 6.35
CA SER A 61 -5.66 10.83 6.76
C SER A 61 -6.84 9.98 7.25
N THR A 62 -7.81 10.56 7.97
CA THR A 62 -9.01 9.85 8.45
C THR A 62 -9.81 9.22 7.31
N PHE A 63 -9.98 9.92 6.19
CA PHE A 63 -10.71 9.40 5.03
C PHE A 63 -9.99 8.20 4.41
N TRP A 64 -8.68 8.33 4.20
CA TRP A 64 -7.84 7.29 3.63
C TRP A 64 -7.74 6.06 4.54
N ALA A 65 -7.69 6.26 5.86
CA ALA A 65 -7.67 5.18 6.84
C ALA A 65 -8.98 4.37 6.80
N ILE A 66 -10.14 5.03 6.73
CA ILE A 66 -11.44 4.36 6.64
C ILE A 66 -11.51 3.49 5.37
N LEU A 67 -11.11 4.03 4.22
CA LEU A 67 -11.08 3.28 2.97
C LEU A 67 -10.14 2.07 3.03
N PHE A 68 -8.95 2.25 3.61
CA PHE A 68 -7.97 1.19 3.75
C PHE A 68 -8.49 0.03 4.61
N PHE A 69 -9.13 0.32 5.75
CA PHE A 69 -9.68 -0.73 6.62
C PHE A 69 -10.94 -1.39 6.02
N ILE A 70 -11.78 -0.65 5.30
CA ILE A 70 -12.90 -1.25 4.55
C ILE A 70 -12.38 -2.22 3.50
N MET A 71 -11.34 -1.83 2.75
CA MET A 71 -10.69 -2.71 1.76
C MET A 71 -10.20 -4.01 2.42
N LEU A 72 -9.49 -3.94 3.55
CA LEU A 72 -9.02 -5.13 4.27
C LEU A 72 -10.16 -6.03 4.75
N LEU A 73 -11.25 -5.44 5.26
CA LEU A 73 -12.43 -6.19 5.65
C LEU A 73 -13.06 -6.92 4.45
N THR A 74 -13.19 -6.24 3.31
CA THR A 74 -13.75 -6.85 2.09
C THR A 74 -12.86 -7.98 1.55
N LEU A 75 -11.54 -7.81 1.56
CA LEU A 75 -10.59 -8.86 1.16
C LEU A 75 -10.66 -10.08 2.10
N GLY A 76 -10.78 -9.84 3.40
CA GLY A 76 -10.94 -10.91 4.39
C GLY A 76 -12.25 -11.67 4.21
N ILE A 77 -13.35 -10.98 3.93
CA ILE A 77 -14.66 -11.59 3.67
C ILE A 77 -14.64 -12.40 2.38
N ASP A 78 -14.13 -11.84 1.27
CA ASP A 78 -14.03 -12.53 -0.02
C ASP A 78 -13.17 -13.81 0.06
N SER A 79 -12.04 -13.73 0.77
CA SER A 79 -11.14 -14.87 1.00
C SER A 79 -11.70 -15.91 1.96
N ALA A 80 -12.63 -15.55 2.84
CA ALA A 80 -13.26 -16.47 3.79
C ALA A 80 -14.50 -17.17 3.22
N VAL A 81 -15.10 -16.58 2.18
CA VAL A 81 -16.29 -17.12 1.48
C VAL A 81 -15.89 -17.93 0.24
N SER A 82 -14.68 -17.72 -0.31
CA SER A 82 -14.07 -18.53 -1.38
C SER A 82 -13.28 -19.72 -0.84
#